data_AF-A0A7S3DZ88-F1
#
_entry.id   AF-A0A7S3DZ88-F1
#
_cell.length_a   1.000
_cell.length_b   1.000
_cell.length_c   1.000
_cell.angle_alpha   90.00
_cell.angle_beta   90.00
_cell.angle_gamma   90.00
#
_symmetry.space_group_name_H-M   'P 1'
#
loop_
_entity.id
_entity.type
_entity.pdbx_description
1 polymer ?
#
loop_
_entity_poly.entity_id
_entity_poly.type
_entity_poly.pdbx_seq_one_letter_code
_entity_poly.pdbx_strand_id
1 'polypeptide(L)'
;FWKALVYGFFTAYGFYFMSSKPWFLDRSEFWHMSPGDHCCPKVCTEETWPGCSTCQFTFDVKLYYMMELGFYLQGIVSLVFWETRRKDFRVMMSHHVVTCVLIMLSHYARLLRIGTMVFLLHDVGDIPLEIAKAFKYAHMDKMTDIWFAGFFIVWILSRLGFFRPGVFPTP
;
A
#
# COMPACT_ATOMS: atom_id res chain seq x y z
N PHE A 1 16.67 -11.39 1.08
CA PHE A 1 16.02 -12.16 2.16
C PHE A 1 15.31 -11.27 3.17
N TRP A 2 16.01 -10.37 3.88
CA TRP A 2 15.38 -9.50 4.90
C TRP A 2 14.18 -8.68 4.36
N LYS A 3 14.26 -8.16 3.13
CA LYS A 3 13.14 -7.45 2.48
C LYS A 3 11.86 -8.30 2.39
N ALA A 4 11.98 -9.58 2.00
CA ALA A 4 10.85 -10.50 1.93
C ALA A 4 10.18 -10.71 3.29
N LEU A 5 10.96 -10.73 4.39
CA LEU A 5 10.42 -10.83 5.74
C LEU A 5 9.65 -9.55 6.14
N VAL A 6 10.17 -8.38 5.78
CA VAL A 6 9.51 -7.10 6.05
C VAL A 6 8.20 -6.99 5.27
N TYR A 7 8.20 -7.28 3.96
CA TYR A 7 6.97 -7.30 3.16
C TYR A 7 5.98 -8.36 3.66
N GLY A 8 6.46 -9.53 4.09
CA GLY A 8 5.64 -10.56 4.73
C GLY A 8 4.99 -10.06 6.02
N PHE A 9 5.73 -9.35 6.86
CA PHE A 9 5.21 -8.73 8.08
C PHE A 9 4.15 -7.66 7.78
N PHE A 10 4.44 -6.71 6.88
CA PHE A 10 3.49 -5.67 6.51
C PHE A 10 2.23 -6.23 5.87
N THR A 11 2.37 -7.23 5.00
CA THR A 11 1.24 -7.94 4.39
C THR A 11 0.39 -8.64 5.45
N ALA A 12 1.01 -9.40 6.37
CA ALA A 12 0.29 -10.12 7.41
C ALA A 12 -0.42 -9.19 8.39
N TYR A 13 0.27 -8.14 8.85
CA TYR A 13 -0.32 -7.10 9.69
C TYR A 13 -1.46 -6.39 8.94
N GLY A 14 -1.23 -6.06 7.68
CA GLY A 14 -2.18 -5.45 6.77
C GLY A 14 -3.47 -6.25 6.68
N PHE A 15 -3.40 -7.53 6.32
CA PHE A 15 -4.57 -8.41 6.27
C PHE A 15 -5.26 -8.53 7.63
N TYR A 16 -4.49 -8.66 8.72
CA TYR A 16 -5.06 -8.76 10.07
C TYR A 16 -5.93 -7.55 10.41
N PHE A 17 -5.41 -6.32 10.30
CA PHE A 17 -6.18 -5.14 10.68
C PHE A 17 -7.27 -4.80 9.64
N MET A 18 -7.01 -4.99 8.34
CA MET A 18 -7.94 -4.65 7.28
C MET A 18 -9.11 -5.61 7.19
N SER A 19 -8.95 -6.88 7.55
CA SER A 19 -10.05 -7.86 7.57
C SER A 19 -11.27 -7.41 8.39
N SER A 20 -11.06 -6.53 9.38
CA SER A 20 -12.11 -5.96 10.23
C SER A 20 -12.79 -4.72 9.64
N LYS A 21 -12.35 -4.21 8.49
CA LYS A 21 -12.81 -2.94 7.91
C LYS A 21 -13.79 -3.15 6.76
N PRO A 22 -14.86 -2.34 6.66
CA PRO A 22 -15.88 -2.53 5.62
C PRO A 22 -15.34 -2.33 4.20
N TRP A 23 -14.39 -1.40 4.03
CA TRP A 23 -13.75 -1.13 2.74
C TRP A 23 -12.76 -2.20 2.27
N PHE A 24 -12.51 -3.26 3.04
CA PHE A 24 -11.60 -4.33 2.63
C PHE A 24 -12.20 -5.21 1.52
N LEU A 25 -13.51 -5.48 1.57
CA LEU A 25 -14.22 -6.26 0.57
C LEU A 25 -15.17 -5.40 -0.27
N ASP A 26 -15.77 -4.37 0.33
CA ASP A 26 -16.68 -3.49 -0.38
C ASP A 26 -15.96 -2.24 -0.90
N ARG A 27 -15.94 -2.09 -2.23
CA ARG A 27 -15.26 -0.99 -2.92
C ARG A 27 -16.10 0.28 -2.96
N SER A 28 -17.42 0.16 -2.75
CA SER A 28 -18.31 1.32 -2.67
C SER A 28 -17.93 2.20 -1.48
N GLU A 29 -17.50 1.57 -0.37
CA GLU A 29 -17.03 2.20 0.86
C GLU A 29 -15.68 2.95 0.73
N PHE A 30 -15.01 2.87 -0.42
CA PHE A 30 -13.81 3.68 -0.71
C PHE A 30 -14.13 5.15 -0.86
N TRP A 31 -15.24 5.44 -1.53
CA TRP A 31 -15.66 6.80 -1.91
C TRP A 31 -16.90 7.24 -1.17
N HIS A 32 -17.75 6.30 -0.76
CA HIS A 32 -18.87 6.58 0.11
C HIS A 32 -18.36 6.74 1.55
N MET A 33 -18.22 8.00 1.98
CA MET A 33 -18.21 8.31 3.40
C MET A 33 -19.61 7.98 3.95
N SER A 34 -19.79 6.77 4.48
CA SER A 34 -21.08 6.35 5.01
C SER A 34 -21.48 7.27 6.18
N PRO A 35 -22.71 7.83 6.19
CA PRO A 35 -23.18 8.69 7.26
C PRO A 35 -23.31 7.93 8.59
N GLY A 36 -22.24 7.84 9.37
CA GLY A 36 -22.20 7.05 10.60
C GLY A 36 -20.95 6.20 10.80
N ASP A 37 -19.99 6.19 9.85
CA ASP A 37 -18.65 5.72 10.16
C ASP A 37 -18.12 6.53 11.35
N HIS A 38 -17.63 5.85 12.39
CA HIS A 38 -17.32 6.37 13.73
C HIS A 38 -16.37 7.59 13.82
N CYS A 39 -15.95 8.18 12.69
CA CYS A 39 -15.06 9.33 12.66
C CYS A 39 -15.55 10.53 11.85
N CYS A 40 -16.56 10.48 10.97
CA CYS A 40 -16.99 11.66 10.20
C CYS A 40 -18.49 11.97 10.29
N PRO A 41 -18.88 13.25 10.45
CA PRO A 41 -20.27 13.69 10.28
C PRO A 41 -20.79 13.40 8.87
N LYS A 42 -22.11 13.20 8.77
CA LYS A 42 -22.87 12.76 7.58
C LYS A 42 -22.72 13.64 6.34
N VAL A 43 -22.33 14.91 6.51
CA VAL A 43 -22.09 15.91 5.44
C VAL A 43 -21.02 16.88 5.97
N CYS A 44 -19.94 17.11 5.22
CA CYS A 44 -18.98 18.18 5.52
C CYS A 44 -19.34 19.42 4.68
N THR A 45 -20.02 20.37 5.30
CA THR A 45 -20.26 21.74 4.79
C THR A 45 -19.32 22.71 5.50
N GLU A 46 -19.12 23.94 4.98
CA GLU A 46 -18.30 24.96 5.67
C GLU A 46 -18.78 25.23 7.12
N GLU A 47 -20.05 24.98 7.39
CA GLU A 47 -20.71 25.15 8.70
C GLU A 47 -20.30 24.09 9.75
N THR A 48 -19.70 22.97 9.35
CA THR A 48 -19.28 21.87 10.25
C THR A 48 -17.79 21.90 10.60
N TRP A 49 -17.10 23.00 10.32
CA TRP A 49 -15.73 23.26 10.78
C TRP A 49 -15.75 23.71 12.26
N PRO A 50 -14.98 23.08 13.19
CA PRO A 50 -13.85 22.17 13.00
C PRO A 50 -14.18 20.66 13.14
N GLY A 51 -15.45 20.26 13.28
CA GLY A 51 -15.86 18.86 13.44
C GLY A 51 -15.44 17.92 12.31
N CYS A 52 -15.39 18.41 11.06
CA CYS A 52 -14.84 17.66 9.92
C CYS A 52 -13.29 17.56 9.98
N SER A 53 -12.62 18.55 10.59
CA SER A 53 -11.16 18.52 10.78
C SER A 53 -10.72 17.44 11.78
N THR A 54 -11.56 17.15 12.77
CA THR A 54 -11.37 16.14 13.83
C THR A 54 -11.74 14.72 13.44
N CYS A 55 -12.07 14.48 12.17
CA CYS A 55 -12.33 13.14 11.65
C CYS A 55 -11.04 12.31 11.68
N GLN A 56 -10.81 11.69 12.84
CA GLN A 56 -9.56 11.04 13.20
C GLN A 56 -9.62 9.58 12.81
N PHE A 57 -8.87 9.16 11.79
CA PHE A 57 -8.72 7.74 11.50
C PHE A 57 -8.18 6.97 12.71
N THR A 58 -8.59 5.71 12.83
CA THR A 58 -8.16 4.83 13.92
C THR A 58 -6.64 4.76 13.97
N PHE A 59 -6.11 4.53 15.18
CA PHE A 59 -4.67 4.42 15.40
C PHE A 59 -4.03 3.40 14.44
N ASP A 60 -4.69 2.28 14.17
CA ASP A 60 -4.18 1.23 13.27
C ASP A 60 -3.91 1.73 11.85
N VAL A 61 -4.82 2.55 11.30
CA VAL A 61 -4.67 3.11 9.95
C VAL A 61 -3.50 4.09 9.90
N LYS A 62 -3.37 4.93 10.93
CA LYS A 62 -2.26 5.87 11.04
C LYS A 62 -0.93 5.14 11.22
N LEU A 63 -0.91 4.11 12.06
CA LEU A 63 0.28 3.28 12.30
C LEU A 63 0.72 2.59 11.03
N TYR A 64 -0.20 1.97 10.28
CA TYR A 64 0.12 1.33 9.00
C TYR A 64 0.72 2.33 8.01
N TYR A 65 0.12 3.52 7.87
CA TYR A 65 0.67 4.60 7.04
C TYR A 65 2.07 5.06 7.47
N MET A 66 2.31 5.21 8.77
CA MET A 66 3.61 5.62 9.30
C MET A 66 4.67 4.54 9.09
N MET A 67 4.32 3.27 9.25
CA MET A 67 5.22 2.14 8.98
C MET A 67 5.62 2.09 7.51
N GLU A 68 4.65 2.20 6.60
CA GLU A 68 4.91 2.24 5.16
C GLU A 68 5.79 3.44 4.79
N LEU A 69 5.41 4.66 5.19
CA LEU A 69 6.21 5.85 4.93
C LEU A 69 7.63 5.72 5.48
N GLY A 70 7.78 5.21 6.70
CA GLY A 70 9.08 4.96 7.33
C GLY A 70 9.94 4.00 6.52
N PHE A 71 9.35 2.93 5.99
CA PHE A 71 10.05 1.97 5.13
C PHE A 71 10.49 2.60 3.80
N TYR A 72 9.63 3.38 3.13
CA TYR A 72 10.00 4.08 1.90
C TYR A 72 11.10 5.13 2.12
N LEU A 73 11.05 5.88 3.24
CA LEU A 73 12.10 6.82 3.63
C LEU A 73 13.42 6.11 3.94
N GLN A 74 13.36 4.99 4.67
CA GLN A 74 14.52 4.14 4.92
C GLN A 74 15.13 3.62 3.60
N GLY A 75 14.29 3.29 2.61
CA GLY A 75 14.73 2.93 1.25
C GLY A 75 15.54 4.03 0.56
N ILE A 76 15.11 5.29 0.66
CA ILE A 76 15.85 6.44 0.13
C ILE A 76 17.23 6.55 0.80
N VAL A 77 17.27 6.49 2.13
CA VAL A 77 18.53 6.55 2.90
C VAL A 77 19.45 5.39 2.51
N SER A 78 18.93 4.17 2.42
CA SER A 78 19.68 2.99 2.02
C SER A 78 20.26 3.12 0.60
N LEU A 79 19.49 3.66 -0.34
CA LEU A 79 19.95 3.89 -1.71
C LEU A 79 21.07 4.93 -1.78
N VAL A 80 21.00 6.01 -0.98
CA VAL A 80 22.02 7.06 -1.00
C VAL A 80 23.32 6.61 -0.34
N PHE A 81 23.24 5.90 0.79
CA PHE A 81 24.41 5.65 1.65
C PHE A 81 24.97 4.23 1.59
N TRP A 82 24.12 3.22 1.35
CA TRP A 82 24.50 1.81 1.55
C TRP A 82 24.53 0.98 0.27
N GLU A 83 23.66 1.28 -0.69
CA GLU A 83 23.55 0.50 -1.91
C GLU A 83 24.47 1.02 -3.02
N THR A 84 25.25 0.13 -3.63
CA THR A 84 26.12 0.47 -4.76
C THR A 84 25.29 1.03 -5.91
N ARG A 85 25.68 2.18 -6.45
CA ARG A 85 24.97 2.80 -7.58
C ARG A 85 24.95 1.89 -8.80
N ARG A 86 23.80 1.26 -9.04
CA ARG A 86 23.48 0.51 -10.25
C ARG A 86 22.91 1.44 -11.34
N LYS A 87 22.85 0.98 -12.59
CA LYS A 87 22.37 1.77 -13.74
C LYS A 87 20.91 2.23 -13.61
N ASP A 88 20.11 1.49 -12.84
CA ASP A 88 18.71 1.76 -12.49
C ASP A 88 18.52 2.71 -11.30
N PHE A 89 19.62 3.20 -10.68
CA PHE A 89 19.57 4.02 -9.47
C PHE A 89 18.64 5.23 -9.58
N ARG A 90 18.72 5.99 -10.69
CA ARG A 90 17.89 7.20 -10.86
C ARG A 90 16.40 6.87 -10.91
N VAL A 91 16.04 5.78 -11.59
CA VAL A 91 14.64 5.35 -11.72
C VAL A 91 14.11 4.90 -10.37
N MET A 92 14.86 4.04 -9.66
CA MET A 92 14.46 3.58 -8.32
C MET A 92 14.39 4.73 -7.31
N MET A 93 15.34 5.67 -7.34
CA MET A 93 15.29 6.87 -6.48
C MET A 93 14.06 7.73 -6.79
N SER A 94 13.79 8.01 -8.07
CA SER A 94 12.61 8.78 -8.45
C SER A 94 11.32 8.10 -8.02
N HIS A 95 11.26 6.77 -8.10
CA HIS A 95 10.14 5.98 -7.64
C HIS A 95 9.92 6.17 -6.13
N HIS A 96 10.94 6.00 -5.29
CA HIS A 96 10.78 6.19 -3.85
C HIS A 96 10.35 7.62 -3.48
N VAL A 97 10.90 8.64 -4.15
CA VAL A 97 10.50 10.04 -3.92
C VAL A 97 9.03 10.25 -4.30
N VAL A 98 8.61 9.78 -5.47
CA VAL A 98 7.22 9.91 -5.92
C VAL A 98 6.29 9.17 -4.97
N THR A 99 6.62 7.94 -4.56
CA THR A 99 5.77 7.18 -3.62
C THR A 99 5.67 7.88 -2.27
N CYS A 100 6.76 8.39 -1.69
CA CYS A 100 6.70 9.20 -0.47
C CYS A 100 5.78 10.42 -0.61
N VAL A 101 5.88 11.13 -1.75
CA VAL A 101 5.01 12.29 -2.04
C VAL A 101 3.55 11.85 -2.15
N LEU A 102 3.25 10.75 -2.84
CA LEU A 102 1.90 10.21 -2.96
C LEU A 102 1.32 9.80 -1.60
N ILE A 103 2.12 9.19 -0.72
CA ILE A 103 1.72 8.83 0.66
C ILE A 103 1.39 10.08 1.49
N MET A 104 2.23 11.12 1.40
CA MET A 104 2.00 12.38 2.13
C MET A 104 0.77 13.12 1.58
N LEU A 105 0.60 13.17 0.26
CA LEU A 105 -0.55 13.79 -0.38
C LEU A 105 -1.84 13.02 -0.11
N SER A 106 -1.82 11.68 -0.12
CA SER A 106 -2.99 10.88 0.23
C SER A 106 -3.37 11.07 1.70
N HIS A 107 -2.39 11.28 2.58
CA HIS A 107 -2.63 11.62 3.98
C HIS A 107 -3.28 12.99 4.14
N TYR A 108 -2.76 14.01 3.46
CA TYR A 108 -3.31 15.36 3.51
C TYR A 108 -4.71 15.45 2.87
N ALA A 109 -4.92 14.76 1.74
CA ALA A 109 -6.19 14.68 1.04
C ALA A 109 -7.21 13.73 1.70
N ARG A 110 -6.89 13.15 2.86
CA ARG A 110 -7.76 12.22 3.63
C ARG A 110 -8.18 10.97 2.85
N LEU A 111 -7.37 10.52 1.88
CA LEU A 111 -7.58 9.32 1.07
C LEU A 111 -7.02 8.05 1.76
N LEU A 112 -7.11 7.96 3.10
CA LEU A 112 -6.44 6.89 3.85
C LEU A 112 -7.02 5.50 3.55
N ARG A 113 -8.34 5.36 3.39
CA ARG A 113 -8.99 4.06 3.09
C ARG A 113 -8.39 3.43 1.84
N ILE A 114 -8.40 4.17 0.74
CA ILE A 114 -7.86 3.75 -0.55
C ILE A 114 -6.36 3.51 -0.44
N GLY A 115 -5.62 4.41 0.19
CA GLY A 115 -4.17 4.22 0.29
C GLY A 115 -3.77 3.00 1.13
N THR A 116 -4.49 2.65 2.20
CA THR A 116 -4.22 1.40 2.94
C THR A 116 -4.41 0.16 2.06
N MET A 117 -5.42 0.14 1.18
CA MET A 117 -5.59 -0.94 0.21
C MET A 117 -4.49 -0.96 -0.84
N VAL A 118 -4.08 0.21 -1.33
CA VAL A 118 -2.99 0.32 -2.30
C VAL A 118 -1.69 -0.25 -1.73
N PHE A 119 -1.35 0.04 -0.47
CA PHE A 119 -0.19 -0.53 0.21
C PHE A 119 -0.29 -2.05 0.32
N LEU A 120 -1.40 -2.56 0.87
CA LEU A 120 -1.61 -4.01 1.02
C LEU A 120 -1.40 -4.76 -0.29
N LEU A 121 -2.06 -4.27 -1.34
CA LEU A 121 -2.02 -4.91 -2.63
C LEU A 121 -0.59 -4.85 -3.21
N HIS A 122 0.20 -3.81 -2.89
CA HIS A 122 1.57 -3.65 -3.41
C HIS A 122 2.48 -4.66 -2.71
N ASP A 123 2.41 -4.71 -1.38
CA ASP A 123 3.29 -5.57 -0.57
C ASP A 123 3.08 -7.06 -0.85
N VAL A 124 1.83 -7.48 -1.09
CA VAL A 124 1.51 -8.87 -1.44
C VAL A 124 2.23 -9.33 -2.70
N GLY A 125 2.38 -8.44 -3.68
CA GLY A 125 3.11 -8.72 -4.92
C GLY A 125 4.63 -8.77 -4.70
N ASP A 126 5.17 -7.97 -3.79
CA ASP A 126 6.61 -7.87 -3.61
C ASP A 126 7.23 -9.08 -2.90
N ILE A 127 6.46 -9.83 -2.11
CA ILE A 127 6.91 -11.08 -1.46
C ILE A 127 7.48 -12.10 -2.47
N PRO A 128 6.72 -12.61 -3.47
CA PRO A 128 7.23 -13.58 -4.43
C PRO A 128 8.39 -13.02 -5.26
N LEU A 129 8.42 -11.72 -5.53
CA LEU A 129 9.50 -11.06 -6.27
C LEU A 129 10.82 -11.03 -5.47
N GLU A 130 10.76 -10.73 -4.17
CA GLU A 130 11.94 -10.77 -3.30
C GLU A 130 12.42 -12.19 -3.04
N ILE A 131 11.52 -13.18 -3.02
CA ILE A 131 11.87 -14.61 -2.96
C ILE A 131 12.55 -15.04 -4.26
N ALA A 132 12.04 -14.65 -5.43
CA ALA A 132 12.66 -14.93 -6.73
C ALA A 132 14.10 -14.37 -6.79
N LYS A 133 14.30 -13.12 -6.36
CA LYS A 133 15.65 -12.52 -6.26
C LYS A 133 16.56 -13.33 -5.34
N ALA A 134 16.07 -13.81 -4.20
CA ALA A 134 16.85 -14.63 -3.28
C ALA A 134 17.31 -15.95 -3.92
N PHE A 135 16.41 -16.64 -4.64
CA PHE A 135 16.79 -17.84 -5.39
C PHE A 135 17.76 -17.55 -6.54
N LYS A 136 17.66 -16.38 -7.17
CA LYS A 136 18.61 -15.95 -8.20
C LYS A 136 20.02 -15.77 -7.64
N TYR A 137 20.13 -15.18 -6.45
CA TYR A 137 21.41 -15.08 -5.74
C TYR A 137 21.96 -16.44 -5.29
N ALA A 138 21.10 -17.44 -5.08
CA ALA A 138 21.49 -18.82 -4.78
C ALA A 138 21.79 -19.66 -6.03
N HIS A 139 21.81 -19.07 -7.23
CA HIS A 139 22.01 -19.78 -8.50
C HIS A 139 20.97 -20.88 -8.79
N MET A 140 19.77 -20.76 -8.23
CA MET A 140 18.66 -21.70 -8.43
C MET A 140 17.69 -21.15 -9.49
N ASP A 141 18.09 -21.21 -10.76
CA ASP A 141 17.34 -20.57 -11.86
C ASP A 141 15.92 -21.12 -12.01
N LYS A 142 15.72 -22.44 -11.91
CA LYS A 142 14.37 -23.05 -11.98
C LYS A 142 13.41 -22.48 -10.92
N MET A 143 13.87 -22.29 -9.69
CA MET A 143 13.04 -21.73 -8.62
C MET A 143 12.82 -20.23 -8.81
N THR A 144 13.82 -19.53 -9.33
CA THR A 144 13.68 -18.10 -9.68
C THR A 144 12.53 -17.90 -10.67
N ASP A 145 12.49 -18.70 -11.73
CA ASP A 145 11.47 -18.59 -12.78
C ASP A 145 10.06 -18.91 -12.24
N ILE A 146 9.93 -19.93 -11.39
CA ILE A 146 8.65 -20.29 -10.75
C ILE A 146 8.12 -19.15 -9.89
N TRP A 147 8.97 -18.60 -9.01
CA TRP A 147 8.57 -17.49 -8.12
C TRP A 147 8.32 -16.20 -8.89
N PHE A 148 9.07 -15.95 -9.95
CA PHE A 148 8.86 -14.80 -10.83
C PHE A 148 7.56 -14.91 -11.63
N ALA A 149 7.20 -16.10 -12.11
CA ALA A 149 5.89 -16.35 -12.72
C ALA A 149 4.75 -16.16 -11.70
N GLY A 150 4.92 -16.68 -10.48
CA GLY A 150 3.97 -16.46 -9.38
C GLY A 150 3.78 -14.98 -9.06
N PHE A 151 4.85 -14.19 -9.05
CA PHE A 151 4.80 -12.74 -8.92
C PHE A 151 3.88 -12.11 -9.96
N PHE A 152 4.01 -12.46 -11.24
CA PHE A 152 3.16 -11.88 -12.29
C PHE A 152 1.67 -12.18 -12.06
N ILE A 153 1.34 -13.40 -11.65
CA ILE A 153 -0.05 -13.79 -11.38
C ILE A 153 -0.62 -12.94 -10.23
N VAL A 154 0.11 -12.85 -9.12
CA VAL A 154 -0.28 -12.05 -7.95
C VAL A 154 -0.38 -10.57 -8.31
N TRP A 155 0.56 -10.06 -9.09
CA TRP A 155 0.57 -8.67 -9.56
C TRP A 155 -0.66 -8.35 -10.43
N ILE A 156 -1.00 -9.23 -11.39
CA ILE A 156 -2.20 -9.07 -12.24
C ILE A 156 -3.46 -9.07 -11.38
N LEU A 157 -3.60 -10.04 -10.47
CA LEU A 157 -4.81 -10.15 -9.64
C LEU A 157 -4.96 -8.95 -8.70
N SER A 158 -3.88 -8.54 -8.05
CA SER A 158 -3.90 -7.42 -7.11
C SER A 158 -4.15 -6.06 -7.80
N ARG A 159 -3.62 -5.85 -9.01
CA ARG A 159 -3.73 -4.55 -9.72
C ARG A 159 -4.88 -4.45 -10.70
N LEU A 160 -5.16 -5.51 -11.44
CA LEU A 160 -6.24 -5.52 -12.44
C LEU A 160 -7.51 -6.17 -11.93
N GLY A 161 -7.40 -7.14 -11.01
CA GLY A 161 -8.55 -7.84 -10.43
C GLY A 161 -9.30 -6.99 -9.41
N PHE A 162 -8.60 -6.43 -8.43
CA PHE A 162 -9.24 -5.69 -7.33
C PHE A 162 -9.82 -4.33 -7.77
N PHE A 163 -9.05 -3.56 -8.56
CA PHE A 163 -9.47 -2.26 -9.09
C PHE A 163 -10.32 -2.34 -10.38
N ARG A 164 -10.75 -3.54 -10.81
CA ARG A 164 -11.58 -3.68 -12.02
C ARG A 164 -12.84 -2.81 -11.90
N PRO A 165 -13.09 -1.84 -12.80
CA PRO A 165 -14.33 -1.07 -12.81
C PRO A 165 -15.45 -2.03 -13.19
N GLY A 166 -16.23 -2.45 -12.20
CA GLY A 166 -17.31 -3.40 -12.36
C GLY A 166 -18.48 -2.95 -11.52
N VAL A 167 -19.29 -2.09 -12.15
CA VAL A 167 -20.59 -1.56 -11.71
C VAL A 167 -20.49 -0.59 -10.52
N PHE A 168 -20.27 0.69 -10.83
CA PHE A 168 -20.88 1.74 -10.02
C PHE A 168 -22.40 1.50 -10.11
N PRO A 169 -23.13 1.35 -8.98
CA PRO A 169 -24.56 1.51 -9.06
C PRO A 169 -24.81 2.93 -9.58
N THR A 170 -25.33 3.03 -10.80
CA THR A 170 -25.91 4.28 -11.29
C THR A 170 -27.04 4.66 -10.34
N PRO A 171 -27.25 5.98 -10.09
CA PRO A 171 -28.18 6.48 -9.09
C PRO A 171 -29.62 5.95 -9.27
#